data_AF-A0A2V5PR24-F1
#
_entry.id   AF-A0A2V5PR24-F1
#
_cell.length_a   1.000
_cell.length_b   1.000
_cell.length_c   1.000
_cell.angle_alpha   90.00
_cell.angle_beta   90.00
_cell.angle_gamma   90.00
#
_symmetry.space_group_name_H-M   'P 1'
#
loop_
_entity.id
_entity.type
_entity.pdbx_description
1 polymer ?
#
loop_
_entity_poly.entity_id
_entity_poly.type
_entity_poly.pdbx_seq_one_letter_code
_entity_poly.pdbx_strand_id
1 'polypeptide(L)'
;MKCTDMEKSSFSPFTACGVGVLVAGFVSTGQAQEIVQTIERAPQSVFDTERDEALAKFLDLGPISVRPHLYIDAYYDDNVSLRRSHKQEDFVWHIAPGALFGAGEFRGDKGTYVSLDYTMRGSIYPKHDGYDSLDHDVIMSGGWKLSKLTLGLSQAYEVENGKQVEVGAFVEEEAYLEV
;
A
#
# COMPACT_ATOMS: atom_id res chain seq x y z
N MET A 1 -22.38 -35.23 -33.05
CA MET A 1 -23.75 -34.71 -33.14
C MET A 1 -24.42 -34.94 -31.79
N LYS A 2 -24.72 -33.83 -31.09
CA LYS A 2 -25.57 -33.66 -29.89
C LYS A 2 -25.40 -34.66 -28.71
N CYS A 3 -24.75 -34.18 -27.65
CA CYS A 3 -25.21 -34.43 -26.28
C CYS A 3 -25.81 -33.10 -25.79
N THR A 4 -27.11 -33.10 -25.53
CA THR A 4 -27.86 -32.03 -24.88
C THR A 4 -28.08 -32.41 -23.42
N ASP A 5 -28.33 -31.36 -22.62
CA ASP A 5 -28.76 -31.37 -21.23
C ASP A 5 -27.67 -31.56 -20.18
N MET A 6 -27.06 -30.43 -19.80
CA MET A 6 -26.47 -30.25 -18.49
C MET A 6 -27.46 -29.45 -17.63
N GLU A 7 -27.84 -30.08 -16.53
CA GLU A 7 -28.74 -29.58 -15.51
C GLU A 7 -28.33 -28.21 -14.99
N LYS A 8 -29.26 -27.27 -15.11
CA LYS A 8 -29.73 -26.34 -14.07
C LYS A 8 -28.92 -26.37 -12.76
N SER A 9 -27.88 -25.55 -12.65
CA SER A 9 -27.35 -25.11 -11.34
C SER A 9 -27.75 -23.67 -11.10
N SER A 10 -28.60 -23.50 -10.08
CA SER A 10 -28.98 -22.20 -9.52
C SER A 10 -27.81 -21.73 -8.68
N PHE A 11 -27.07 -20.72 -9.16
CA PHE A 11 -26.09 -20.01 -8.35
C PHE A 11 -26.69 -18.70 -7.87
N SER A 12 -26.95 -18.63 -6.57
CA SER A 12 -27.42 -17.44 -5.85
C SER A 12 -26.32 -16.39 -5.75
N PRO A 13 -26.59 -15.08 -5.94
CA PRO A 13 -25.65 -14.03 -5.63
C PRO A 13 -25.78 -13.66 -4.15
N PHE A 14 -24.84 -14.13 -3.32
CA PHE A 14 -24.61 -13.55 -1.99
C PHE A 14 -23.11 -13.55 -1.71
N THR A 15 -22.43 -12.48 -2.10
CA THR A 15 -21.24 -12.01 -1.38
C THR A 15 -21.23 -10.49 -1.44
N ALA A 16 -21.79 -9.88 -0.40
CA ALA A 16 -21.49 -8.51 -0.03
C ALA A 16 -20.24 -8.55 0.85
N CYS A 17 -19.13 -7.96 0.40
CA CYS A 17 -17.99 -7.65 1.26
C CYS A 17 -17.88 -6.14 1.39
N GLY A 18 -18.65 -5.60 2.34
CA GLY A 18 -18.37 -4.28 2.92
C GLY A 18 -17.25 -4.42 3.94
N VAL A 19 -16.13 -3.73 3.73
CA VAL A 19 -15.06 -3.66 4.72
C VAL A 19 -15.46 -2.62 5.76
N GLY A 20 -16.01 -3.10 6.88
CA GLY A 20 -16.20 -2.33 8.10
C GLY A 20 -15.21 -2.78 9.15
N VAL A 21 -14.21 -1.95 9.45
CA VAL A 21 -13.34 -2.17 10.61
C VAL A 21 -14.07 -1.69 11.86
N LEU A 22 -14.51 -2.61 12.71
CA LEU A 22 -14.99 -2.34 14.07
C LEU A 22 -14.09 -3.07 15.07
N VAL A 23 -13.17 -2.33 15.69
CA VAL A 23 -12.48 -2.79 16.90
C VAL A 23 -13.36 -2.43 18.09
N ALA A 24 -14.21 -3.37 18.52
CA ALA A 24 -14.94 -3.26 19.79
C ALA A 24 -14.10 -3.88 20.91
N GLY A 25 -13.48 -3.02 21.72
CA GLY A 25 -12.73 -3.43 22.91
C GLY A 25 -13.64 -4.01 23.99
N PHE A 26 -13.16 -5.08 24.62
CA PHE A 26 -13.73 -5.66 25.85
C PHE A 26 -13.68 -4.64 26.99
N VAL A 27 -14.83 -4.37 27.64
CA VAL A 27 -14.85 -3.81 29.00
C VAL A 27 -15.89 -4.56 29.83
N SER A 28 -15.42 -5.22 30.88
CA SER A 28 -16.22 -5.92 31.89
C SER A 28 -17.10 -4.95 32.67
N THR A 29 -18.33 -5.39 32.98
CA THR A 29 -19.31 -4.69 33.81
C THR A 29 -18.93 -4.65 35.29
N GLY A 30 -19.16 -3.52 35.95
CA GLY A 30 -19.10 -3.36 37.40
C GLY A 30 -19.59 -1.97 37.81
N GLN A 31 -20.67 -1.90 38.57
CA GLN A 31 -21.46 -0.70 38.84
C GLN A 31 -20.86 0.24 39.90
N ALA A 32 -21.07 1.55 39.74
CA ALA A 32 -21.82 2.41 40.69
C ALA A 32 -21.35 3.88 40.72
N GLN A 33 -22.36 4.74 40.86
CA GLN A 33 -22.36 6.16 41.26
C GLN A 33 -21.93 7.23 40.24
N GLU A 34 -22.94 7.55 39.45
CA GLU A 34 -23.23 8.80 38.75
C GLU A 34 -22.95 10.05 39.60
N ILE A 35 -21.85 10.74 39.27
CA ILE A 35 -21.69 12.18 39.44
C ILE A 35 -21.82 12.74 38.01
N VAL A 36 -23.01 13.22 37.63
CA VAL A 36 -23.19 13.91 36.34
C VAL A 36 -22.53 15.28 36.45
N GLN A 37 -21.23 15.34 36.21
CA GLN A 37 -20.69 16.52 35.54
C GLN A 37 -21.19 16.40 34.10
N THR A 38 -22.12 17.28 33.70
CA THR A 38 -22.41 17.50 32.30
C THR A 38 -21.12 18.00 31.66
N ILE A 39 -20.28 17.07 31.21
CA ILE A 39 -19.21 17.37 30.28
C ILE A 39 -19.95 17.76 29.01
N GLU A 40 -20.12 19.06 28.79
CA GLU A 40 -20.51 19.60 27.51
C GLU A 40 -19.44 19.11 26.53
N ARG A 41 -19.77 18.04 25.79
CA ARG A 41 -18.86 17.44 24.81
C ARG A 41 -18.50 18.57 23.86
N ALA A 42 -17.23 18.98 23.88
CA ALA A 42 -16.76 20.03 22.99
C ALA A 42 -17.23 19.70 21.57
N PRO A 43 -17.78 20.70 20.83
CA PRO A 43 -18.32 20.45 19.51
C PRO A 43 -17.23 19.80 18.64
N GLN A 44 -17.60 18.74 17.92
CA GLN A 44 -16.66 17.89 17.15
C GLN A 44 -15.74 18.71 16.21
N SER A 45 -16.21 19.87 15.76
CA SER A 45 -15.46 20.84 14.96
C SER A 45 -14.15 21.32 15.59
N VAL A 46 -14.03 21.37 16.92
CA VAL A 46 -12.79 21.77 17.61
C VAL A 46 -11.75 20.65 17.49
N PHE A 47 -12.16 19.39 17.67
CA PHE A 47 -11.27 18.24 17.54
C PHE A 47 -10.85 17.98 16.09
N ASP A 48 -11.73 18.25 15.12
CA ASP A 48 -11.38 18.14 13.71
C ASP A 48 -10.33 19.21 13.32
N THR A 49 -10.49 20.44 13.80
CA THR A 49 -9.54 21.53 13.53
C THR A 49 -8.17 21.25 14.15
N GLU A 50 -8.12 20.85 15.42
CA GLU A 50 -6.87 20.52 16.11
C GLU A 50 -6.16 19.31 15.48
N ARG A 51 -6.92 18.29 15.05
CA ARG A 51 -6.38 17.11 14.35
C ARG A 51 -5.78 17.50 13.01
N ASP A 52 -6.48 18.31 12.24
CA ASP A 52 -6.05 18.69 10.89
C ASP A 52 -4.84 19.63 10.95
N GLU A 53 -4.78 20.53 11.93
CA GLU A 53 -3.59 21.34 12.23
C GLU A 53 -2.42 20.48 12.69
N ALA A 54 -2.66 19.49 13.56
CA ALA A 54 -1.63 18.55 14.01
C ALA A 54 -1.10 17.69 12.86
N LEU A 55 -1.97 17.22 11.97
CA LEU A 55 -1.62 16.47 10.77
C LEU A 55 -0.82 17.33 9.78
N ALA A 56 -1.27 18.56 9.52
CA ALA A 56 -0.56 19.49 8.65
C ALA A 56 0.85 19.79 9.20
N LYS A 57 0.96 19.98 10.51
CA LYS A 57 2.26 20.18 11.18
C LYS A 57 3.15 18.92 11.12
N PHE A 58 2.56 17.73 11.19
CA PHE A 58 3.28 16.46 11.02
C PHE A 58 3.76 16.24 9.58
N LEU A 59 2.95 16.65 8.60
CA LEU A 59 3.29 16.56 7.17
C LEU A 59 4.28 17.64 6.74
N ASP A 60 4.30 18.80 7.39
CA ASP A 60 5.22 19.91 7.10
C ASP A 60 6.01 20.28 8.38
N LEU A 61 7.00 19.44 8.71
CA LEU A 61 7.91 19.59 9.86
C LEU A 61 9.01 20.63 9.58
N GLY A 62 8.61 21.88 9.32
CA GLY A 62 9.52 22.99 9.04
C GLY A 62 10.20 22.86 7.67
N PRO A 63 11.54 22.73 7.58
CA PRO A 63 12.22 22.59 6.29
C PRO A 63 11.97 21.23 5.61
N ILE A 64 11.45 20.25 6.35
CA ILE A 64 11.19 18.89 5.88
C ILE A 64 9.68 18.70 5.75
N SER A 65 9.26 18.24 4.58
CA SER A 65 7.90 17.79 4.29
C SER A 65 7.90 16.27 4.21
N VAL A 66 6.93 15.64 4.88
CA VAL A 66 6.63 14.22 4.83
C VAL A 66 5.37 14.01 3.97
N ARG A 67 5.41 13.03 3.08
CA ARG A 67 4.31 12.68 2.20
C ARG A 67 4.13 11.17 2.19
N PRO A 68 3.19 10.63 2.99
CA PRO A 68 2.88 9.21 2.94
C PRO A 68 2.19 8.88 1.62
N HIS A 69 2.41 7.67 1.13
CA HIS A 69 1.72 7.10 -0.01
C HIS A 69 1.42 5.62 0.25
N LEU A 70 0.42 5.10 -0.44
CA LEU A 70 -0.01 3.71 -0.33
C LEU A 70 -0.47 3.26 -1.71
N TYR A 71 0.12 2.18 -2.18
CA TYR A 71 -0.29 1.49 -3.38
C TYR A 71 -0.78 0.09 -3.02
N ILE A 72 -1.91 -0.31 -3.57
CA ILE A 72 -2.48 -1.64 -3.42
C ILE A 72 -2.96 -2.06 -4.79
N ASP A 73 -2.55 -3.25 -5.22
CA ASP A 73 -3.07 -3.89 -6.41
C ASP A 73 -3.21 -5.39 -6.16
N ALA A 74 -4.00 -6.02 -7.02
CA ALA A 74 -4.16 -7.44 -7.02
C ALA A 74 -4.41 -7.95 -8.42
N TYR A 75 -3.93 -9.16 -8.68
CA TYR A 75 -4.10 -9.80 -9.96
C TYR A 75 -4.13 -11.32 -9.83
N TYR A 76 -4.76 -11.95 -10.81
CA TYR A 76 -4.71 -13.39 -10.95
C TYR A 76 -3.58 -13.78 -11.89
N ASP A 77 -2.75 -14.74 -11.47
CA ASP A 77 -1.65 -15.32 -12.22
C ASP A 77 -1.88 -16.82 -12.40
N ASP A 78 -1.89 -17.29 -13.65
CA ASP A 78 -2.07 -18.70 -13.98
C ASP A 78 -0.80 -19.54 -13.77
N ASN A 79 0.35 -18.90 -13.54
CA ASN A 79 1.66 -19.54 -13.47
C ASN A 79 2.73 -18.79 -12.67
N VAL A 80 2.49 -18.56 -11.37
CA VAL A 80 3.45 -17.91 -10.44
C VAL A 80 4.82 -18.58 -10.38
N SER A 81 4.88 -19.88 -10.67
CA SER A 81 6.14 -20.64 -10.67
C SER A 81 7.01 -20.41 -11.91
N LEU A 82 6.51 -19.71 -12.93
CA LEU A 82 7.10 -19.51 -14.25
C LEU A 82 7.57 -20.83 -14.89
N ARG A 83 6.77 -21.91 -14.77
CA ARG A 83 7.11 -23.25 -15.32
C ARG A 83 6.26 -23.60 -16.52
N ARG A 84 6.84 -24.33 -17.50
CA ARG A 84 6.09 -24.83 -18.66
C ARG A 84 5.18 -26.02 -18.37
N SER A 85 5.49 -26.81 -17.34
CA SER A 85 4.69 -27.97 -16.93
C SER A 85 4.47 -27.90 -15.44
N HIS A 86 3.30 -28.38 -14.98
CA HIS A 86 2.86 -28.24 -13.59
C HIS A 86 2.79 -26.77 -13.16
N LYS A 87 2.04 -25.97 -13.95
CA LYS A 87 1.75 -24.56 -13.64
C LYS A 87 1.12 -24.43 -12.26
N GLN A 88 1.43 -23.34 -11.57
CA GLN A 88 0.87 -23.00 -10.26
C GLN A 88 0.11 -21.70 -10.40
N GLU A 89 -1.20 -21.76 -10.22
CA GLU A 89 -2.05 -20.57 -10.23
C GLU A 89 -2.12 -19.94 -8.84
N ASP A 90 -2.15 -18.62 -8.77
CA ASP A 90 -2.44 -17.91 -7.54
C ASP A 90 -3.12 -16.55 -7.79
N PHE A 91 -3.72 -16.03 -6.73
CA PHE A 91 -4.21 -14.67 -6.69
C PHE A 91 -3.21 -13.83 -5.89
N VAL A 92 -2.52 -12.90 -6.52
CA VAL A 92 -1.44 -12.14 -5.91
C VAL A 92 -1.97 -10.80 -5.40
N TRP A 93 -1.60 -10.45 -4.17
CA TRP A 93 -1.82 -9.12 -3.63
C TRP A 93 -0.49 -8.40 -3.45
N HIS A 94 -0.45 -7.14 -3.85
CA HIS A 94 0.63 -6.23 -3.51
C HIS A 94 0.12 -5.13 -2.61
N ILE A 95 0.86 -4.87 -1.54
CA ILE A 95 0.59 -3.78 -0.61
C ILE A 95 1.89 -3.03 -0.41
N ALA A 96 1.94 -1.79 -0.88
CA ALA A 96 3.13 -0.97 -0.86
C ALA A 96 2.90 0.36 -0.11
N PRO A 97 3.03 0.37 1.23
CA PRO A 97 3.08 1.61 1.98
C PRO A 97 4.46 2.26 1.83
N GLY A 98 4.48 3.58 1.70
CA GLY A 98 5.72 4.33 1.69
C GLY A 98 5.57 5.76 2.18
N ALA A 99 6.71 6.42 2.29
CA ALA A 99 6.77 7.83 2.66
C ALA A 99 7.93 8.51 1.97
N LEU A 100 7.62 9.66 1.37
CA LEU A 100 8.60 10.59 0.83
C LEU A 100 8.90 11.67 1.86
N PHE A 101 10.17 11.81 2.19
CA PHE A 101 10.72 12.88 3.02
C PHE A 101 11.47 13.84 2.10
N GLY A 102 11.16 15.12 2.12
CA GLY A 102 11.77 16.09 1.22
C GLY A 102 12.01 17.43 1.87
N ALA A 103 13.13 18.06 1.57
CA ALA A 103 13.43 19.44 1.96
C ALA A 103 13.72 20.30 0.73
N GLY A 104 13.27 21.55 0.75
CA GLY A 104 13.35 22.47 -0.38
C GLY A 104 12.28 22.19 -1.45
N GLU A 105 12.57 22.55 -2.71
CA GLU A 105 11.60 22.46 -3.82
C GLU A 105 11.63 21.09 -4.52
N PHE A 106 11.52 19.98 -3.78
CA PHE A 106 11.61 18.61 -4.35
C PHE A 106 10.46 18.21 -5.30
N ARG A 107 9.43 19.06 -5.44
CA ARG A 107 8.31 18.87 -6.41
C ARG A 107 8.34 19.89 -7.55
N GLY A 108 9.30 20.81 -7.58
CA GLY A 108 9.34 21.91 -8.53
C GLY A 108 10.68 22.02 -9.25
N ASP A 109 10.66 22.60 -10.44
CA ASP A 109 11.82 22.66 -11.35
C ASP A 109 12.80 23.80 -11.00
N LYS A 110 12.56 24.50 -9.88
CA LYS A 110 13.10 25.85 -9.67
C LYS A 110 14.01 26.00 -8.46
N GLY A 111 14.12 25.01 -7.57
CA GLY A 111 14.92 25.15 -6.35
C GLY A 111 15.93 24.04 -6.13
N THR A 112 16.79 24.28 -5.12
CA THR A 112 17.62 23.25 -4.52
C THR A 112 16.75 22.36 -3.65
N TYR A 113 16.97 21.06 -3.72
CA TYR A 113 16.21 20.09 -2.95
C TYR A 113 17.02 18.87 -2.56
N VAL A 114 16.55 18.18 -1.53
CA VAL A 114 16.94 16.81 -1.18
C VAL A 114 15.69 16.03 -0.83
N SER A 115 15.60 14.80 -1.25
CA SER A 115 14.49 13.90 -0.94
C SER A 115 14.95 12.47 -0.73
N LEU A 116 14.20 11.75 0.09
CA LEU A 116 14.34 10.34 0.38
C LEU A 116 12.94 9.73 0.31
N ASP A 117 12.70 8.85 -0.64
CA ASP A 117 11.51 8.02 -0.72
C ASP A 117 11.85 6.64 -0.18
N TYR A 118 11.02 6.13 0.72
CA TYR A 118 11.12 4.76 1.21
C TYR A 118 9.78 4.08 1.02
N THR A 119 9.79 2.97 0.31
CA THR A 119 8.60 2.15 0.04
C THR A 119 8.89 0.73 0.45
N MET A 120 8.02 0.16 1.26
CA MET A 120 8.00 -1.28 1.51
C MET A 120 6.99 -1.89 0.55
N ARG A 121 7.24 -3.08 0.01
CA ARG A 121 6.28 -3.81 -0.82
C ARG A 121 6.11 -5.22 -0.28
N GLY A 122 4.92 -5.53 0.21
CA GLY A 122 4.53 -6.89 0.58
C GLY A 122 3.81 -7.55 -0.59
N SER A 123 4.31 -8.71 -1.02
CA SER A 123 3.66 -9.56 -2.02
C SER A 123 3.11 -10.80 -1.33
N ILE A 124 1.81 -11.06 -1.46
CA ILE A 124 1.10 -12.12 -0.73
C ILE A 124 0.48 -13.09 -1.73
N TYR A 125 0.79 -14.37 -1.57
CA TYR A 125 0.37 -15.49 -2.40
C TYR A 125 -0.47 -16.48 -1.56
N PRO A 126 -1.80 -16.33 -1.49
CA PRO A 126 -2.66 -17.10 -0.59
C PRO A 126 -2.64 -18.61 -0.81
N LYS A 127 -2.45 -19.10 -2.04
CA LYS A 127 -2.33 -20.54 -2.32
C LYS A 127 -0.88 -21.03 -2.18
N HIS A 128 0.11 -20.17 -2.44
CA HIS A 128 1.53 -20.53 -2.48
C HIS A 128 2.40 -19.54 -1.68
N ASP A 129 2.23 -19.53 -0.36
CA ASP A 129 2.94 -18.66 0.61
C ASP A 129 4.47 -18.69 0.52
N GLY A 130 5.06 -19.75 -0.02
CA GLY A 130 6.50 -19.84 -0.29
C GLY A 130 7.04 -18.85 -1.33
N TYR A 131 6.17 -18.07 -1.97
CA TYR A 131 6.50 -16.96 -2.86
C TYR A 131 6.32 -15.59 -2.20
N ASP A 132 5.77 -15.53 -0.98
CA ASP A 132 5.60 -14.27 -0.25
C ASP A 132 6.91 -13.50 -0.16
N SER A 133 6.83 -12.19 -0.45
CA SER A 133 7.99 -11.30 -0.41
C SER A 133 7.74 -10.07 0.43
N LEU A 134 8.81 -9.56 1.04
CA LEU A 134 8.84 -8.24 1.65
C LEU A 134 10.04 -7.46 1.13
N ASP A 135 9.77 -6.62 0.16
CA ASP A 135 10.78 -5.89 -0.57
C ASP A 135 10.86 -4.45 -0.04
N HIS A 136 12.06 -3.89 -0.11
CA HIS A 136 12.37 -2.56 0.42
C HIS A 136 13.04 -1.71 -0.66
N ASP A 137 12.37 -0.64 -1.03
CA ASP A 137 12.83 0.33 -2.02
C ASP A 137 13.21 1.64 -1.32
N VAL A 138 14.43 2.13 -1.55
CA VAL A 138 14.89 3.44 -1.08
C VAL A 138 15.39 4.25 -2.27
N ILE A 139 14.81 5.42 -2.50
CA ILE A 139 15.26 6.37 -3.53
C ILE A 139 15.69 7.67 -2.87
N MET A 140 16.98 7.98 -2.95
CA MET A 140 17.52 9.26 -2.52
C MET A 140 17.78 10.15 -3.74
N SER A 141 17.31 11.39 -3.71
CA SER A 141 17.55 12.36 -4.77
C SER A 141 17.93 13.72 -4.21
N GLY A 142 18.74 14.46 -4.97
CA GLY A 142 19.19 15.80 -4.60
C GLY A 142 19.43 16.64 -5.84
N GLY A 143 19.03 17.91 -5.80
CA GLY A 143 19.21 18.84 -6.90
C GLY A 143 19.73 20.17 -6.39
N TRP A 144 20.68 20.77 -7.10
CA TRP A 144 21.19 22.11 -6.84
C TRP A 144 21.12 22.95 -8.11
N LYS A 145 20.40 24.07 -8.03
CA LYS A 145 20.27 25.02 -9.13
C LYS A 145 21.20 26.22 -8.92
N LEU A 146 22.20 26.34 -9.76
CA LEU A 146 23.09 27.50 -9.88
C LEU A 146 22.56 28.41 -11.01
N SER A 147 23.11 29.62 -11.14
CA SER A 147 22.58 30.64 -12.07
C SER A 147 22.49 30.21 -13.55
N LYS A 148 23.28 29.23 -13.99
CA LYS A 148 23.29 28.70 -15.37
C LYS A 148 23.46 27.18 -15.45
N LEU A 149 23.53 26.49 -14.31
CA LEU A 149 23.86 25.07 -14.22
C LEU A 149 22.93 24.42 -13.20
N THR A 150 22.39 23.26 -13.54
CA THR A 150 21.65 22.42 -12.60
C THR A 150 22.42 21.13 -12.41
N LEU A 151 22.72 20.79 -11.16
CA LEU A 151 23.29 19.50 -10.79
C LEU A 151 22.20 18.65 -10.14
N GLY A 152 22.11 17.39 -10.54
CA GLY A 152 21.19 16.42 -9.97
C GLY A 152 21.94 15.15 -9.61
N LEU A 153 21.59 14.58 -8.45
CA LEU A 153 22.03 13.28 -7.98
C LEU A 153 20.79 12.44 -7.69
N SER A 154 20.76 11.20 -8.15
CA SER A 154 19.74 10.24 -7.75
C SER A 154 20.40 8.88 -7.55
N GLN A 155 20.05 8.23 -6.45
CA GLN A 155 20.54 6.92 -6.06
C GLN A 155 19.35 6.08 -5.60
N ALA A 156 19.18 4.91 -6.21
CA ALA A 156 18.17 3.92 -5.82
C ALA A 156 18.87 2.72 -5.17
N TYR A 157 18.23 2.15 -4.15
CA TYR A 157 18.64 0.93 -3.48
C TYR A 157 17.41 0.06 -3.25
N GLU A 158 17.49 -1.20 -3.67
CA GLU A 158 16.40 -2.17 -3.60
C GLU A 158 16.92 -3.42 -2.89
N VAL A 159 16.12 -3.92 -1.94
CA VAL A 159 16.37 -5.18 -1.24
C VAL A 159 15.13 -6.04 -1.40
N GLU A 160 15.28 -7.10 -2.18
CA GLU A 160 14.26 -8.12 -2.37
C GLU A 160 14.40 -9.18 -1.27
N ASN A 161 13.32 -9.50 -0.57
CA ASN A 161 13.28 -10.64 0.35
C ASN A 161 12.13 -11.55 -0.05
N GLY A 162 12.40 -12.43 -1.01
CA GLY A 162 11.45 -13.41 -1.50
C GLY A 162 12.15 -14.53 -2.26
N LYS A 163 11.38 -15.51 -2.70
CA LYS A 163 11.90 -16.61 -3.52
C LYS A 163 12.10 -16.13 -4.95
N GLN A 164 13.35 -15.93 -5.37
CA GLN A 164 13.67 -15.58 -6.76
C GLN A 164 13.36 -16.76 -7.70
N VAL A 165 12.61 -16.48 -8.76
CA VAL A 165 12.36 -17.42 -9.85
C VAL A 165 13.34 -17.11 -10.97
N GLU A 166 14.27 -18.02 -11.23
CA GLU A 166 15.31 -17.84 -12.25
C GLU A 166 14.71 -18.04 -13.65
N VAL A 167 14.57 -16.96 -14.42
CA VAL A 167 13.92 -16.98 -15.75
C VAL A 167 14.94 -17.35 -16.83
N GLY A 168 15.17 -18.65 -17.03
CA GLY A 168 16.06 -19.17 -18.08
C GLY A 168 15.36 -19.49 -19.41
N ALA A 169 14.02 -19.52 -19.46
CA ALA A 169 13.25 -19.93 -20.62
C ALA A 169 12.03 -19.03 -20.85
N PHE A 170 11.68 -18.78 -22.12
CA PHE A 170 10.44 -18.08 -22.47
C PHE A 170 9.23 -18.91 -22.01
N VAL A 171 8.35 -18.30 -21.22
CA VAL A 171 7.09 -18.85 -20.74
C VAL A 171 5.98 -17.87 -21.13
N GLU A 172 4.84 -18.43 -21.54
CA GLU A 172 3.63 -17.66 -21.83
C GLU A 172 2.82 -17.54 -20.54
N GLU A 173 2.52 -16.31 -20.14
CA GLU A 173 1.88 -15.92 -18.89
C GLU A 173 0.65 -15.06 -19.22
N GLU A 174 -0.48 -15.36 -18.59
CA GLU A 174 -1.73 -14.59 -18.72
C GLU A 174 -2.10 -14.00 -17.35
N ALA A 175 -1.98 -12.69 -17.21
CA ALA A 175 -2.34 -11.97 -16.00
C ALA A 175 -3.57 -11.08 -16.22
N TYR A 176 -4.49 -11.08 -15.25
CA TYR A 176 -5.67 -10.21 -15.25
C TYR A 176 -5.58 -9.22 -14.08
N LEU A 177 -5.53 -7.92 -14.40
CA LEU A 177 -5.45 -6.83 -13.43
C LEU A 177 -6.86 -6.27 -13.15
N GLU A 178 -7.23 -6.17 -11.88
CA GLU A 178 -8.38 -5.39 -11.43
C GLU A 178 -7.88 -4.10 -10.77
N VAL A 179 -8.34 -2.93 -11.26
CA VAL A 179 -7.96 -1.58 -10.77
C VAL A 179 -9.14 -0.88 -10.14
#